data_AF-A0A920DGZ8-F1
#
_entry.id   AF-A0A920DGZ8-F1
#
_cell.length_a   1.000
_cell.length_b   1.000
_cell.length_c   1.000
_cell.angle_alpha   90.00
_cell.angle_beta   90.00
_cell.angle_gamma   90.00
#
_symmetry.space_group_name_H-M   'P 1'
#
loop_
_entity.id
_entity.type
_entity.pdbx_description
1 polymer ?
#
loop_
_entity_poly.entity_id
_entity_poly.type
_entity_poly.pdbx_seq_one_letter_code
_entity_poly.pdbx_strand_id
1 'polypeptide(L)' 'MNLEQIQEMWEKDSKIDPDNLHDESLKIPQLHSKYYTLYNTITLL' A
#
# COMPACT_ATOMS: atom_id res chain seq x y z
N MET A 1 6.73 -4.44 13.20
CA MET A 1 6.74 -4.32 11.74
C MET A 1 8.19 -4.45 11.31
N ASN A 2 8.53 -5.41 10.45
CA ASN A 2 9.87 -5.54 9.88
C ASN A 2 9.81 -5.37 8.34
N LEU A 3 10.97 -5.33 7.68
CA LEU A 3 11.03 -5.11 6.22
C LEU A 3 10.26 -6.17 5.43
N GLU A 4 10.38 -7.44 5.81
CA GLU A 4 9.73 -8.58 5.13
C GLU A 4 8.20 -8.44 5.16
N GLN A 5 7.63 -8.08 6.32
CA GLN A 5 6.20 -7.85 6.48
C GLN A 5 5.71 -6.70 5.58
N ILE A 6 6.49 -5.63 5.45
CA ILE A 6 6.14 -4.49 4.59
C ILE A 6 6.18 -4.89 3.11
N GLN A 7 7.16 -5.69 2.71
CA GLN A 7 7.28 -6.22 1.35
C GLN A 7 6.12 -7.18 1.01
N GLU A 8 5.74 -8.07 1.93
CA GLU A 8 4.58 -8.97 1.76
C GLU A 8 3.26 -8.21 1.64
N MET A 9 3.09 -7.12 2.42
CA MET A 9 1.94 -6.24 2.28
C MET A 9 1.92 -5.60 0.89
N TRP A 10 3.06 -5.07 0.43
CA TRP A 10 3.17 -4.41 -0.86
C TRP A 10 2.88 -5.35 -2.03
N GLU A 11 3.42 -6.57 -2.00
CA GLU A 11 3.19 -7.57 -3.04
C GLU A 11 1.70 -7.90 -3.24
N LYS A 12 0.91 -7.84 -2.16
CA LYS A 12 -0.54 -8.05 -2.21
C LYS A 12 -1.27 -6.81 -2.71
N ASP A 13 -0.92 -5.64 -2.17
CA ASP A 13 -1.62 -4.38 -2.43
C ASP A 13 -1.30 -3.79 -3.82
N SER A 14 -0.17 -4.15 -4.44
CA SER A 14 0.23 -3.62 -5.75
C SER A 14 -0.43 -4.32 -6.94
N LYS A 15 -1.23 -5.37 -6.70
CA LYS A 15 -1.92 -6.10 -7.76
C LYS A 15 -3.12 -5.31 -8.24
N ILE A 16 -3.23 -5.14 -9.55
CA ILE A 16 -4.31 -4.40 -10.21
C ILE A 16 -5.19 -5.40 -10.95
N ASP A 17 -6.49 -5.34 -10.70
CA ASP A 17 -7.50 -6.03 -11.51
C ASP A 17 -7.81 -5.20 -12.77
N PRO A 18 -7.40 -5.65 -13.97
CA PRO A 18 -7.64 -4.92 -15.21
C PRO A 18 -9.11 -4.87 -15.62
N ASP A 19 -9.96 -5.77 -15.11
CA ASP A 19 -11.39 -5.77 -15.42
C ASP A 19 -12.16 -4.77 -14.55
N ASN A 20 -11.56 -4.30 -13.44
CA ASN A 20 -12.17 -3.38 -12.48
C ASN A 20 -11.33 -2.13 -12.20
N LEU A 21 -10.82 -1.50 -13.26
CA LEU A 21 -9.92 -0.33 -13.15
C LEU A 21 -10.53 0.87 -12.42
N HIS A 22 -11.85 1.05 -12.44
CA HIS A 22 -12.48 2.16 -11.71
C HIS A 22 -12.31 1.98 -10.20
N ASP A 23 -12.51 0.77 -9.66
CA ASP A 23 -12.32 0.50 -8.24
C ASP A 23 -10.84 0.53 -7.88
N GLU A 24 -9.97 0.00 -8.75
CA GLU A 24 -8.52 0.10 -8.55
C GLU A 24 -8.04 1.55 -8.48
N SER A 25 -8.62 2.45 -9.29
CA SER A 25 -8.29 3.88 -9.24
C SER A 25 -8.61 4.52 -7.89
N LEU A 26 -9.70 4.09 -7.23
CA LEU A 26 -10.10 4.56 -5.91
C LEU A 26 -9.22 4.01 -4.79
N LYS A 27 -8.63 2.81 -4.98
CA LYS A 27 -7.72 2.18 -4.02
C LYS A 27 -6.36 2.87 -3.97
N ILE A 28 -5.85 3.40 -5.10
CA ILE A 28 -4.54 4.07 -5.18
C ILE A 28 -4.33 5.14 -4.09
N PRO A 29 -5.20 6.16 -3.91
CA PRO A 29 -4.99 7.17 -2.86
C PRO A 29 -5.07 6.59 -1.44
N GLN A 30 -5.85 5.53 -1.24
CA GLN A 30 -5.95 4.86 0.07
C GLN A 30 -4.66 4.10 0.40
N LEU A 31 -4.12 3.37 -0.57
CA LEU A 31 -2.84 2.67 -0.44
C LEU A 31 -1.69 3.67 -0.25
N HIS A 32 -1.67 4.78 -1.00
CA HIS A 32 -0.70 5.84 -0.78
C HIS A 32 -0.75 6.37 0.66
N SER A 33 -1.95 6.68 1.17
CA SER A 33 -2.12 7.12 2.57
C SER A 33 -1.59 6.06 3.55
N LYS A 34 -1.92 4.78 3.36
CA LYS A 34 -1.47 3.67 4.20
C LYS A 34 0.06 3.59 4.29
N TYR A 35 0.74 3.58 3.15
CA TYR A 35 2.21 3.46 3.12
C TYR A 35 2.91 4.73 3.59
N TYR A 36 2.32 5.91 3.36
CA TYR A 36 2.85 7.17 3.88
C TYR A 36 2.76 7.25 5.41
N THR A 37 1.63 6.82 6.00
CA THR A 37 1.51 6.69 7.46
C THR A 37 2.54 5.72 8.02
N LEU A 38 2.75 4.58 7.37
CA LEU A 38 3.75 3.60 7.78
C LEU A 38 5.17 4.19 7.72
N TYR A 39 5.52 4.87 6.65
CA TYR A 39 6.82 5.55 6.48
C TYR A 39 7.07 6.58 7.59
N ASN A 40 6.08 7.45 7.87
CA ASN A 40 6.19 8.45 8.93
C ASN A 40 6.31 7.79 10.30
N THR A 41 5.54 6.74 10.56
CA THR A 41 5.59 6.02 11.84
C THR A 41 6.96 5.40 12.05
N ILE A 42 7.55 4.75 11.04
CA ILE A 42 8.88 4.12 11.15
C ILE A 42 9.98 5.18 11.26
N THR A 43 9.87 6.29 10.53
CA THR A 43 10.91 7.34 10.51
C THR A 43 10.92 8.19 11.77
N LEU A 44 9.78 8.32 12.46
CA LEU A 44 9.64 9.08 13.70
C LEU A 44 9.88 8.23 14.96
N LEU A 45 10.18 6.94 14.81
CA LEU A 45 10.59 6.02 15.88
C LEU A 45 12.12 5.91 15.94
#